data_AF-A0A5C8M1Z7-F1
#
_entry.id   AF-A0A5C8M1Z7-F1
#
_cell.length_a   1.000
_cell.length_b   1.000
_cell.length_c   1.000
_cell.angle_alpha   90.00
_cell.angle_beta   90.00
_cell.angle_gamma   90.00
#
_symmetry.space_group_name_H-M   'P 1'
#
loop_
_entity.id
_entity.type
_entity.pdbx_description
1 polymer ?
#
loop_
_entity_poly.entity_id
_entity_poly.type
_entity_poly.pdbx_seq_one_letter_code
_entity_poly.pdbx_strand_id
1 'polypeptide(L)' 'MPASPCNRICCLNHSDVCLGCGRTLQEIKDWHTADRTQKLQILQDAQLRLAAKPQFDLKHRAVNPSE' A
#
# COMPACT_ATOMS: atom_id res chain seq x y z
N MET A 1 11.95 4.17 -14.64
CA MET A 1 10.73 4.59 -13.90
C MET A 1 10.58 3.70 -12.68
N PRO A 2 10.24 4.22 -11.49
CA PRO A 2 10.09 3.39 -10.28
C PRO A 2 8.94 2.40 -10.43
N ALA A 3 9.13 1.17 -9.93
CA ALA A 3 8.06 0.17 -9.89
C ALA A 3 6.99 0.57 -8.86
N SER A 4 5.73 0.19 -9.12
CA SER A 4 4.64 0.39 -8.17
C SER A 4 4.84 -0.53 -6.95
N PRO A 5 4.68 -0.04 -5.71
CA PRO A 5 4.84 -0.85 -4.49
C PRO A 5 3.60 -1.72 -4.19
N CYS A 6 2.66 -1.84 -5.13
CA CYS A 6 1.38 -2.50 -4.92
C CYS A 6 1.55 -4.03 -4.84
N ASN A 7 1.23 -4.61 -3.68
CA ASN A 7 1.20 -6.06 -3.46
C ASN A 7 -0.17 -6.69 -3.71
N ARG A 8 -1.09 -5.97 -4.37
CA ARG A 8 -2.46 -6.41 -4.71
C ARG A 8 -3.35 -6.74 -3.50
N ILE A 9 -2.91 -6.40 -2.28
CA ILE A 9 -3.71 -6.46 -1.06
C ILE A 9 -4.21 -5.04 -0.78
N CYS A 10 -5.44 -4.74 -1.24
CA CYS A 10 -6.02 -3.41 -1.10
C CYS A 10 -7.02 -3.36 0.05
N CYS A 11 -6.55 -2.97 1.23
CA CYS A 11 -7.38 -2.62 2.38
C CYS A 11 -6.97 -1.22 2.86
N LEU A 12 -7.88 -0.25 2.79
CA LEU A 12 -7.63 1.11 3.30
C LEU A 12 -8.05 1.19 4.77
N ASN A 13 -7.34 1.98 5.57
CA ASN A 13 -7.75 2.32 6.94
C ASN A 13 -8.61 3.60 6.96
N HIS A 14 -9.04 4.03 8.15
CA HIS A 14 -9.82 5.27 8.36
C HIS A 14 -9.11 6.57 7.91
N SER A 15 -7.81 6.52 7.64
CA SER A 15 -7.02 7.64 7.13
C SER A 15 -6.69 7.48 5.64
N ASP A 16 -7.43 6.62 4.94
CA ASP A 16 -7.23 6.29 3.52
C ASP A 16 -5.81 5.77 3.19
N VAL A 17 -5.13 5.15 4.16
CA VAL A 17 -3.83 4.51 3.96
C VAL A 17 -4.04 3.03 3.67
N CYS A 18 -3.49 2.57 2.54
CA CYS A 18 -3.44 1.17 2.17
C CYS A 18 -2.56 0.39 3.15
N LEU A 19 -3.15 -0.58 3.83
CA LEU A 19 -2.48 -1.46 4.78
C LEU A 19 -1.51 -2.44 4.09
N GLY A 20 -1.72 -2.74 2.80
CA GLY A 20 -0.85 -3.62 2.03
C GLY A 20 0.41 -2.92 1.52
N CYS A 21 0.26 -1.77 0.85
CA CYS A 21 1.38 -1.07 0.21
C CYS A 21 1.79 0.26 0.87
N GLY A 22 1.13 0.66 1.96
CA GLY A 22 1.47 1.86 2.73
C GLY A 22 1.14 3.20 2.07
N ARG A 23 0.67 3.20 0.81
CA ARG A 23 0.28 4.43 0.08
C ARG A 23 -1.08 4.95 0.52
N THR A 24 -1.28 6.26 0.46
CA THR A 24 -2.61 6.86 0.63
C THR A 24 -3.46 6.68 -0.63
N LEU A 25 -4.78 6.77 -0.51
CA LEU A 25 -5.69 6.77 -1.65
C LEU A 25 -5.35 7.89 -2.64
N GLN A 26 -4.94 9.05 -2.16
CA GLN A 26 -4.54 10.17 -3.01
C GLN A 26 -3.29 9.82 -3.82
N GLU A 27 -2.25 9.28 -3.19
CA GLU A 27 -1.03 8.84 -3.86
C GLU A 27 -1.29 7.70 -4.87
N ILE A 28 -2.28 6.83 -4.59
CA ILE A 28 -2.70 5.77 -5.51
C ILE A 28 -3.31 6.38 -6.78
N LYS A 29 -4.20 7.38 -6.64
CA LYS A 29 -4.82 8.09 -7.77
C LYS A 29 -3.77 8.87 -8.57
N ASP A 30 -2.87 9.56 -7.89
CA ASP A 30 -1.89 10.44 -8.52
C ASP A 30 -0.69 9.70 -9.11
N TRP A 31 -0.51 8.41 -8.82
CA TRP A 31 0.66 7.63 -9.24
C TRP A 31 0.90 7.66 -10.76
N HIS A 32 -0.15 7.62 -11.56
CA HIS A 32 -0.03 7.62 -13.03
C HIS A 32 0.43 8.97 -13.58
N THR A 33 0.07 10.06 -12.91
CA THR A 33 0.44 11.44 -13.29
C THR A 33 1.68 11.97 -12.56
N ALA A 34 2.16 11.24 -11.53
CA ALA A 34 3.31 11.64 -10.74
C ALA A 34 4.65 11.50 -11.48
N ASP A 35 5.52 12.48 -11.27
CA ASP A 35 6.88 12.52 -11.80
C ASP A 35 7.80 11.55 -11.07
N ARG A 36 9.01 11.33 -11.60
CA ARG A 36 10.00 10.43 -10.97
C ARG A 36 10.29 10.80 -9.51
N THR A 37 10.46 12.09 -9.22
CA THR A 37 10.76 12.58 -7.87
C THR A 37 9.58 12.35 -6.92
N GLN A 38 8.36 12.67 -7.35
CA GLN A 38 7.14 12.43 -6.58
C GLN A 38 6.94 10.94 -6.31
N LYS A 39 7.15 10.08 -7.31
CA LYS A 39 7.08 8.63 -7.16
C LYS A 39 8.06 8.11 -6.11
N LEU A 40 9.28 8.64 -6.06
CA LEU A 40 10.27 8.26 -5.05
C LEU A 40 9.87 8.71 -3.65
N GLN A 41 9.32 9.93 -3.51
CA GLN A 41 8.79 10.42 -2.23
C GLN A 41 7.61 9.55 -1.74
N ILE A 42 6.64 9.26 -2.61
CA ILE A 42 5.51 8.38 -2.30
C ILE A 42 6.00 7.00 -1.81
N LEU A 43 7.02 6.43 -2.46
CA LEU A 43 7.60 5.15 -2.06
C LEU A 43 8.23 5.22 -0.67
N GLN A 44 9.00 6.27 -0.40
CA GLN A 44 9.66 6.46 0.90
C GLN A 44 8.63 6.65 2.02
N ASP A 45 7.64 7.53 1.82
CA ASP A 45 6.61 7.79 2.81
C ASP A 45 5.72 6.57 3.06
N ALA A 46 5.39 5.82 1.99
CA ALA A 46 4.64 4.58 2.11
C ALA A 46 5.39 3.53 2.96
N GLN A 47 6.70 3.42 2.77
CA GLN A 47 7.54 2.51 3.53
C GLN A 47 7.66 2.92 5.00
N LEU A 48 7.75 4.22 5.29
CA LEU A 48 7.71 4.74 6.66
C LEU A 48 6.37 4.43 7.35
N ARG A 49 5.24 4.62 6.66
CA ARG A 49 3.90 4.30 7.20
C ARG A 49 3.69 2.80 7.44
N LEU A 50 4.26 1.96 6.57
CA LEU A 50 4.27 0.50 6.72
C LEU A 50 5.09 0.08 7.94
N ALA A 51 6.28 0.67 8.13
CA ALA A 51 7.14 0.36 9.27
C ALA A 51 6.56 0.87 10.60
N ALA A 52 5.86 2.01 10.60
CA ALA A 52 5.24 2.59 11.79
C ALA A 52 3.96 1.87 12.24
N LYS A 53 3.33 1.07 11.37
CA LYS A 53 2.17 0.25 11.74
C LYS A 53 2.66 -1.16 12.06
N PRO A 54 2.25 -1.77 13.19
CA PRO A 54 2.44 -3.21 13.34
C PRO A 54 1.72 -3.86 12.16
N GLN A 55 2.47 -4.60 11.35
CA GLN A 55 1.95 -5.39 10.25
C GLN A 55 0.78 -6.20 10.81
N PHE A 56 -0.44 -5.89 10.35
CA PHE A 56 -1.56 -6.75 10.67
C PHE A 56 -1.19 -8.09 10.08
N ASP A 57 -0.82 -9.02 10.97
CA ASP A 57 -0.60 -10.44 10.69
C ASP A 57 -1.96 -10.99 10.20
N LEU A 58 -2.31 -10.64 8.96
CA LEU A 58 -3.26 -11.39 8.16
C LEU A 58 -2.54 -12.68 7.81
N LYS A 59 -2.27 -13.50 8.84
CA LYS A 59 -2.19 -14.94 8.70
C LYS A 59 -3.54 -15.30 8.15
N HIS A 60 -3.63 -15.32 6.83
CA HIS A 60 -4.77 -15.82 6.09
C HIS A 60 -5.12 -17.15 6.76
N ARG A 61 -6.17 -17.15 7.58
CA ARG A 61 -6.90 -18.38 7.87
C ARG A 61 -7.22 -18.90 6.48
N ALA A 62 -6.64 -20.05 6.11
CA ALA A 62 -6.92 -20.70 4.86
C ALA A 62 -8.44 -20.71 4.71
N VAL A 63 -8.96 -19.90 3.80
CA VAL A 63 -10.36 -19.98 3.41
C VAL A 63 -10.39 -21.28 2.64
N ASN A 64 -10.81 -22.36 3.32
CA ASN A 64 -11.13 -23.60 2.63
C ASN A 64 -12.16 -23.21 1.57
N PRO A 65 -11.84 -23.35 0.27
CA PRO A 65 -12.87 -23.28 -0.75
C PRO A 65 -13.87 -24.38 -0.38
N SER A 66 -15.11 -24.01 -0.13
CA SER A 66 -16.16 -24.99 0.07
C SER A 66 -16.37 -25.70 -1.27
N GLU A 67 -15.75 -26.87 -1.41
CA GLU A 67 -16.14 -27.97 -2.31
C GLU A 67 -16.38 -29.22 -1.44
#